data_AF-A0A7C4VXQ9-F1
#
_entry.id   AF-A0A7C4VXQ9-F1
#
_cell.length_a   1.000
_cell.length_b   1.000
_cell.length_c   1.000
_cell.angle_alpha   90.00
_cell.angle_beta   90.00
_cell.angle_gamma   90.00
#
_symmetry.space_group_name_H-M   'P 1'
#
loop_
_entity.id
_entity.type
_entity.pdbx_description
1 polymer ?
#
loop_
_entity_poly.entity_id
_entity_poly.type
_entity_poly.pdbx_seq_one_letter_code
_entity_poly.pdbx_strand_id
1 'polypeptide(L)' 'MADTMTVQEISDYLNMKEDNVILLIEAGELEGEQQGQTWQATRASVVVYRARQLAEENATQGFEDPDR' A
#
# COMPACT_ATOMS: atom_id res chain seq x y z
N MET A 1 -13.01 3.48 -17.14
CA MET A 1 -11.75 4.06 -16.67
C MET A 1 -11.49 3.46 -15.29
N ALA A 2 -10.38 2.74 -15.10
CA ALA A 2 -9.99 2.30 -13.76
C ALA A 2 -9.38 3.53 -13.04
N ASP A 3 -9.79 3.78 -11.80
CA ASP A 3 -9.21 4.83 -10.95
C ASP A 3 -7.84 4.35 -10.46
N THR A 4 -6.78 4.79 -11.13
CA THR A 4 -5.39 4.40 -10.87
C THR A 4 -4.64 5.55 -10.21
N MET A 5 -3.69 5.20 -9.35
CA MET A 5 -2.73 6.11 -8.72
C MET A 5 -1.34 5.82 -9.28
N THR A 6 -0.58 6.87 -9.53
CA THR A 6 0.85 6.78 -9.89
C THR A 6 1.68 6.33 -8.69
N VAL A 7 2.85 5.76 -8.94
CA VAL A 7 3.80 5.37 -7.87
C VAL A 7 4.12 6.53 -6.91
N GLN A 8 4.20 7.77 -7.40
CA GLN A 8 4.44 8.94 -6.55
C GLN A 8 3.26 9.20 -5.60
N GLU A 9 2.02 9.18 -6.10
CA GLU A 9 0.82 9.35 -5.26
C GLU A 9 0.67 8.23 -4.23
N ILE A 10 1.05 7.00 -4.60
CA ILE A 10 1.01 5.85 -3.69
C ILE A 10 2.11 5.96 -2.63
N SER A 11 3.31 6.38 -3.02
CA SER A 11 4.44 6.67 -2.12
C SER A 11 4.02 7.65 -1.03
N ASP A 12 3.39 8.77 -1.43
CA ASP A 12 2.89 9.78 -0.49
C ASP A 12 1.78 9.22 0.40
N TYR A 13 0.84 8.47 -0.16
CA TYR A 13 -0.30 7.91 0.57
C TYR A 13 0.10 6.85 1.60
N LEU A 14 1.02 5.97 1.23
CA LEU A 14 1.51 4.88 2.08
C LEU A 14 2.71 5.30 2.94
N ASN A 15 3.22 6.53 2.76
CA ASN A 15 4.44 7.04 3.39
C ASN A 15 5.63 6.07 3.25
N MET A 16 5.91 5.66 2.01
CA MET A 16 7.01 4.75 1.68
C MET A 16 7.73 5.18 0.41
N LYS A 17 8.96 4.71 0.20
CA LYS A 17 9.73 5.02 -1.02
C LYS A 17 9.06 4.46 -2.27
N GLU A 18 9.14 5.18 -3.38
CA GLU A 18 8.66 4.75 -4.70
C GLU A 18 9.18 3.37 -5.12
N ASP A 19 10.46 3.07 -4.86
CA ASP A 19 11.05 1.75 -5.13
C ASP A 19 10.31 0.62 -4.41
N ASN A 20 9.87 0.85 -3.16
CA ASN A 20 9.10 -0.15 -2.42
C ASN A 20 7.69 -0.31 -3.01
N VAL A 21 7.08 0.77 -3.49
CA VAL A 21 5.79 0.69 -4.17
C VAL A 21 5.90 -0.14 -5.44
N ILE A 22 6.95 0.07 -6.25
CA ILE A 22 7.20 -0.72 -7.46
C ILE A 22 7.33 -2.20 -7.10
N LEU A 23 8.11 -2.53 -6.06
CA LEU A 23 8.24 -3.90 -5.58
C LEU A 23 6.90 -4.51 -5.15
N LEU A 24 6.00 -3.74 -4.54
CA LEU A 24 4.66 -4.23 -4.19
C LEU A 24 3.79 -4.51 -5.42
N ILE A 25 3.92 -3.71 -6.49
CA ILE A 25 3.23 -3.95 -7.76
C ILE A 25 3.81 -5.20 -8.44
N GLU A 26 5.13 -5.32 -8.52
CA GLU A 26 5.81 -6.48 -9.11
C GLU A 26 5.53 -7.78 -8.34
N ALA A 27 5.41 -7.70 -7.02
CA ALA A 27 5.03 -8.83 -6.16
C ALA A 27 3.54 -9.20 -6.25
N GLY A 28 2.71 -8.38 -6.91
CA GLY A 28 1.26 -8.57 -7.01
C GLY A 28 0.48 -8.19 -5.74
N GLU A 29 1.11 -7.52 -4.77
CA GLU A 29 0.44 -7.00 -3.57
C GLU A 29 -0.44 -5.78 -3.89
N LEU A 30 -0.06 -5.02 -4.92
CA LEU A 30 -0.85 -3.96 -5.51
C LEU A 30 -1.24 -4.36 -6.94
N GLU A 31 -2.53 -4.29 -7.24
CA GLU A 31 -3.03 -4.52 -8.60
C GLU A 31 -2.64 -3.33 -9.47
N GLY A 32 -1.57 -3.49 -10.24
CA GLY A 32 -1.00 -2.42 -11.04
C GLY A 32 -0.20 -2.93 -12.21
N GLU A 33 0.19 -1.99 -13.07
CA GLU A 33 0.95 -2.26 -14.28
C GLU A 33 1.87 -1.09 -14.61
N GLN A 34 2.87 -1.38 -15.44
CA GLN A 34 3.71 -0.36 -16.03
C GLN A 34 3.04 0.19 -17.30
N GLN A 35 2.71 1.49 -17.30
CA GLN A 35 2.26 2.21 -18.49
C GLN A 35 3.38 3.13 -19.00
N GLY A 36 4.10 2.66 -20.02
CA GLY A 36 5.27 3.37 -20.54
C GLY A 36 6.43 3.37 -19.55
N GLN A 37 6.81 4.56 -19.07
CA GLN A 37 7.88 4.72 -18.06
C GLN A 37 7.34 4.88 -16.64
N THR A 38 6.02 4.88 -16.47
CA THR A 38 5.36 5.12 -15.19
C THR A 38 4.67 3.87 -14.71
N TRP A 39 4.85 3.55 -13.44
CA TRP A 39 4.11 2.50 -12.75
C TRP A 39 2.87 3.10 -12.09
N GLN A 40 1.77 2.36 -12.13
CA GLN A 40 0.52 2.75 -11.50
C GLN A 40 -0.23 1.53 -10.96
N ALA A 41 -1.01 1.73 -9.91
CA ALA A 41 -1.85 0.70 -9.32
C ALA A 41 -3.27 1.22 -9.12
N THR A 42 -4.25 0.32 -9.02
CA THR A 42 -5.63 0.70 -8.72
C THR A 42 -5.69 1.33 -7.33
N ARG A 43 -6.46 2.42 -7.18
CA ARG A 43 -6.68 3.05 -5.87
C ARG A 43 -7.24 2.05 -4.86
N ALA A 44 -8.10 1.13 -5.32
CA ALA A 44 -8.70 0.10 -4.48
C ALA A 44 -7.67 -0.82 -3.85
N SER A 45 -6.71 -1.37 -4.61
CA SER A 45 -5.69 -2.27 -4.05
C SER A 45 -4.78 -1.55 -3.05
N VAL A 46 -4.48 -0.28 -3.30
CA VAL A 46 -3.66 0.57 -2.41
C VAL A 46 -4.38 0.82 -1.07
N VAL A 47 -5.67 1.16 -1.10
CA VAL A 47 -6.48 1.35 0.12
C VAL A 47 -6.59 0.06 0.92
N VAL A 48 -6.82 -1.08 0.26
CA VAL A 48 -6.88 -2.39 0.91
C VAL A 48 -5.54 -2.75 1.55
N TYR A 49 -4.43 -2.48 0.87
CA TYR A 49 -3.09 -2.69 1.43
C TYR A 49 -2.85 -1.82 2.67
N ARG A 50 -3.19 -0.52 2.63
CA ARG A 50 -3.04 0.36 3.81
C ARG A 50 -3.90 -0.08 4.99
N ALA A 51 -5.13 -0.52 4.73
CA ALA A 51 -6.01 -1.04 5.78
C ALA A 51 -5.42 -2.29 6.45
N ARG A 52 -4.79 -3.19 5.69
CA ARG A 52 -4.07 -4.37 6.24
C ARG A 52 -2.91 -3.93 7.15
N GLN A 53 -2.07 -2.99 6.69
CA GLN A 53 -0.97 -2.48 7.50
C GLN A 53 -1.44 -1.86 8.82
N LEU A 54 -2.47 -1.01 8.78
CA LEU A 54 -3.03 -0.39 9.99
C LEU A 54 -3.61 -1.44 10.94
N ALA A 55 -4.22 -2.50 10.42
CA ALA A 55 -4.71 -3.61 11.24
C ALA A 55 -3.56 -4.38 11.90
N GLU A 56 -2.48 -4.65 11.17
CA GLU A 56 -1.27 -5.31 11.67
C GLU A 56 -0.52 -4.47 12.72
N GLU A 57 -0.41 -3.16 12.48
CA GLU A 57 0.15 -2.18 13.43
C GLU A 57 -0.66 -2.18 14.73
N ASN A 58 -1.99 -2.13 14.65
CA ASN A 58 -2.88 -2.18 15.82
C ASN A 58 -2.83 -3.53 16.54
N ALA A 59 -2.76 -4.65 15.81
CA ALA A 59 -2.65 -5.98 16.40
C ALA A 59 -1.31 -6.18 17.14
N THR A 60 -0.24 -5.57 16.66
CA THR A 60 1.11 -5.62 17.28
C THR A 60 1.23 -4.69 18.47
N GLN A 61 0.56 -3.54 18.45
CA GLN A 61 0.53 -2.60 19.58
C GLN A 61 -0.28 -3.15 20.76
N GLY A 62 -1.23 -4.04 20.50
CA GLY A 62 -1.88 -4.83 21.52
C GLY A 62 -2.77 -4.02 22.45
N PHE A 63 -3.86 -4.64 22.84
CA PHE A 63 -4.37 -4.42 24.18
C PHE A 63 -3.25 -4.87 25.11
N GLU A 64 -2.42 -3.94 25.61
CA GLU A 64 -1.64 -4.20 26.82
C GLU A 64 -2.67 -4.59 27.90
N ASP A 65 -2.61 -5.86 28.29
CA ASP A 65 -3.36 -6.48 29.37
C ASP A 65 -3.66 -5.47 30.50
N PRO A 66 -4.92 -5.09 30.76
CA PRO A 66 -5.24 -4.23 31.90
C PRO A 66 -5.07 -4.93 33.27
N ASP A 67 -4.64 -6.20 33.30
CA ASP A 67 -4.53 -7.08 34.47
C ASP A 67 -3.07 -7.51 34.83
N ARG A 68 -2.03 -6.73 34.46
CA ARG A 68 -0.64 -7.03 34.81
C ARG A 68 -0.15 -6.41 36.13
#